data_AF-A0A158KIS3-F1
#
_entry.id   AF-A0A158KIS3-F1
#
_cell.length_a   1.000
_cell.length_b   1.000
_cell.length_c   1.000
_cell.angle_alpha   90.00
_cell.angle_beta   90.00
_cell.angle_gamma   90.00
#
_symmetry.space_group_name_H-M   'P 1'
#
loop_
_entity.id
_entity.type
_entity.pdbx_description
1 polymer ?
#
loop_
_entity_poly.entity_id
_entity_poly.type
_entity_poly.pdbx_seq_one_letter_code
_entity_poly.pdbx_strand_id
1 'polypeptide(L)'
;MRPTKAAAKKNQAQQVARAAGLETFAYPCEIHGPEALSDASHGWCLECRSMSVQKRQQKDQRKAQYDDEHRGASRASSAARRLKDLGRPLPAWYDSERDQIEEFYAKCPEGFDVDHSTPLQGKTVCGLHTLGNLAYLPAKFNTRKGRRFFPQSRTQKPLNHFPGGAYDPLASEYDLKVIQGLEIVEKAIEIWQKQQVQKAKRTASRAGRSNDRSNELPSEKHGI
;
A
#
# COMPACT_ATOMS: atom_id res chain seq x y z
N MET A 1 -36.74 18.02 6.38
CA MET A 1 -37.55 16.96 7.04
C MET A 1 -37.56 17.22 8.54
N ARG A 2 -38.74 17.19 9.19
CA ARG A 2 -38.81 17.29 10.67
C ARG A 2 -38.40 15.95 11.28
N PRO A 3 -37.62 15.93 12.38
CA PRO A 3 -37.29 14.68 13.06
C PRO A 3 -38.55 14.00 13.58
N THR A 4 -38.53 12.67 13.64
CA THR A 4 -39.61 11.89 14.27
C THR A 4 -39.72 12.24 15.75
N LYS A 5 -40.90 12.01 16.36
CA LYS A 5 -41.12 12.28 17.81
C LYS A 5 -40.06 11.59 18.69
N ALA A 6 -39.63 10.39 18.32
CA ALA A 6 -38.56 9.67 19.02
C ALA A 6 -37.19 10.34 18.85
N ALA A 7 -36.82 10.73 17.62
CA ALA A 7 -35.55 11.44 17.39
C ALA A 7 -35.49 12.79 18.13
N ALA A 8 -36.61 13.51 18.21
CA ALA A 8 -36.71 14.76 18.95
C ALA A 8 -36.47 14.57 20.47
N LYS A 9 -37.08 13.54 21.08
CA LYS A 9 -36.86 13.20 22.49
C LYS A 9 -35.41 12.83 22.79
N LYS A 10 -34.78 12.06 21.89
CA LYS A 10 -33.37 11.70 22.00
C LYS A 10 -32.44 12.90 21.97
N ASN A 11 -32.68 13.83 21.03
CA ASN A 11 -31.90 15.05 20.92
C ASN A 11 -32.02 15.93 22.18
N GLN A 12 -33.21 15.99 22.77
CA GLN A 12 -33.42 16.73 24.02
C GLN A 12 -32.63 16.09 25.18
N ALA A 13 -32.71 14.77 25.36
CA ALA A 13 -31.95 14.05 26.38
C ALA A 13 -30.43 14.23 26.19
N GLN A 14 -29.96 14.19 24.94
CA GLN A 14 -28.56 14.45 24.60
C GLN A 14 -28.12 15.88 24.97
N GLN A 15 -28.95 16.89 24.67
CA GLN A 15 -28.66 18.28 25.00
C GLN A 15 -28.57 18.50 26.51
N VAL A 16 -29.49 17.90 27.29
CA VAL A 16 -29.47 17.96 28.76
C VAL A 16 -28.19 17.34 29.31
N ALA A 17 -27.80 16.18 28.81
CA ALA A 17 -26.57 15.50 29.23
C ALA A 17 -25.31 16.33 28.93
N ARG A 18 -25.23 16.92 27.72
CA ARG A 18 -24.12 17.82 27.35
C ARG A 18 -24.07 19.06 28.24
N ALA A 19 -25.22 19.67 28.52
CA ALA A 19 -25.30 20.85 29.40
C ALA A 19 -24.89 20.53 30.84
N ALA A 20 -25.16 19.30 31.29
CA ALA A 20 -24.74 18.78 32.59
C ALA A 20 -23.28 18.28 32.63
N GLY A 21 -22.53 18.33 31.51
CA GLY A 21 -21.16 17.85 31.43
C GLY A 21 -21.02 16.33 31.50
N LEU A 22 -22.09 15.58 31.23
CA LEU A 22 -22.07 14.12 31.24
C LEU A 22 -21.53 13.57 29.91
N GLU A 23 -20.70 12.55 29.98
CA GLU A 23 -20.19 11.84 28.79
C GLU A 23 -21.24 10.92 28.16
N THR A 24 -22.22 10.48 28.95
CA THR A 24 -23.25 9.52 28.55
C THR A 24 -24.62 9.90 29.10
N PHE A 25 -25.67 9.34 28.52
CA PHE A 25 -27.05 9.49 28.99
C PHE A 25 -27.87 8.24 28.72
N ALA A 26 -28.83 7.95 29.60
CA ALA A 26 -29.78 6.86 29.39
C ALA A 26 -30.80 7.23 28.32
N TYR A 27 -30.93 6.39 27.29
CA TYR A 27 -31.97 6.51 26.29
C TYR A 27 -32.30 5.15 25.67
N PRO A 28 -33.59 4.77 25.55
CA PRO A 28 -33.98 3.48 25.03
C PRO A 28 -33.36 3.16 23.66
N CYS A 29 -32.76 1.98 23.56
CA CYS A 29 -32.28 1.39 22.33
C CYS A 29 -33.17 0.23 21.93
N GLU A 30 -33.50 0.10 20.65
CA GLU A 30 -34.30 -1.03 20.13
C GLU A 30 -33.61 -2.38 20.34
N ILE A 31 -32.27 -2.40 20.42
CA ILE A 31 -31.46 -3.61 20.53
C ILE A 31 -31.07 -3.91 21.99
N HIS A 32 -30.68 -2.87 22.74
CA HIS A 32 -30.10 -3.02 24.10
C HIS A 32 -31.10 -2.62 25.21
N GLY A 33 -32.35 -2.34 24.85
CA GLY A 33 -33.43 -2.11 25.82
C GLY A 33 -33.52 -0.67 26.36
N PRO A 34 -34.42 -0.45 27.33
CA PRO A 34 -34.78 0.88 27.82
C PRO A 34 -33.69 1.56 28.65
N GLU A 35 -32.81 0.79 29.28
CA GLU A 35 -31.72 1.28 30.15
C GLU A 35 -30.40 1.52 29.40
N ALA A 36 -30.42 1.42 28.07
CA ALA A 36 -29.22 1.56 27.25
C ALA A 36 -28.58 2.94 27.41
N LEU A 37 -27.24 2.95 27.48
CA LEU A 37 -26.45 4.17 27.52
C LEU A 37 -26.09 4.64 26.12
N SER A 38 -26.24 5.94 25.90
CA SER A 38 -25.87 6.65 24.68
C SER A 38 -24.76 7.65 24.93
N ASP A 39 -23.85 7.77 23.97
CA ASP A 39 -22.77 8.76 23.92
C ASP A 39 -23.35 10.17 23.83
N ALA A 40 -23.00 11.07 24.76
CA ALA A 40 -23.53 12.43 24.76
C ALA A 40 -23.03 13.26 23.56
N SER A 41 -21.88 12.92 22.97
CA SER A 41 -21.29 13.63 21.82
C SER A 41 -21.99 13.29 20.51
N HIS A 42 -22.40 12.06 20.28
CA HIS A 42 -22.94 11.61 18.98
C HIS A 42 -24.37 11.06 19.07
N GLY A 43 -24.87 10.82 20.29
CA GLY A 43 -26.20 10.25 20.54
C GLY A 43 -26.27 8.78 20.16
N TRP A 44 -25.14 8.08 20.00
CA TRP A 44 -25.13 6.68 19.63
C TRP A 44 -25.19 5.80 20.87
N CYS A 45 -25.98 4.73 20.83
CA CYS A 45 -25.92 3.70 21.86
C CYS A 45 -24.50 3.11 21.89
N LEU A 46 -23.90 3.05 23.09
CA LEU A 46 -22.51 2.63 23.27
C LEU A 46 -22.30 1.19 22.83
N GLU A 47 -23.24 0.30 23.15
CA GLU A 47 -23.20 -1.10 22.76
C GLU A 47 -23.39 -1.28 21.26
N CYS A 48 -24.37 -0.60 20.62
CA CYS A 48 -24.52 -0.60 19.16
C CYS A 48 -23.23 -0.16 18.46
N ARG A 49 -22.58 0.88 18.98
CA ARG A 49 -21.32 1.40 18.45
C ARG A 49 -20.20 0.38 18.63
N SER A 50 -20.07 -0.21 19.82
CA SER A 50 -19.09 -1.25 20.13
C SER A 50 -19.25 -2.46 19.19
N MET A 51 -20.46 -3.00 19.05
CA MET A 51 -20.75 -4.09 18.12
C MET A 51 -20.40 -3.73 16.67
N SER A 52 -20.70 -2.50 16.24
CA SER A 52 -20.38 -2.03 14.88
C SER A 52 -18.87 -1.94 14.65
N VAL A 53 -18.13 -1.47 15.65
CA VAL A 53 -16.66 -1.41 15.63
C VAL A 53 -16.08 -2.82 15.58
N GLN A 54 -16.54 -3.75 16.41
CA GLN A 54 -16.12 -5.14 16.40
C GLN A 54 -16.39 -5.82 15.04
N LYS A 55 -17.59 -5.62 14.47
CA LYS A 55 -17.93 -6.15 13.14
C LYS A 55 -17.02 -5.59 12.05
N ARG A 56 -16.69 -4.29 12.11
CA ARG A 56 -15.73 -3.67 11.18
C ARG A 56 -14.34 -4.30 11.35
N GLN A 57 -13.85 -4.42 12.58
CA GLN A 57 -12.55 -5.02 12.87
C GLN A 57 -12.47 -6.47 12.35
N GLN A 58 -13.49 -7.29 12.59
CA GLN A 58 -13.56 -8.66 12.08
C GLN A 58 -13.54 -8.70 10.54
N LYS A 59 -14.26 -7.79 9.89
CA LYS A 59 -14.26 -7.67 8.43
C LYS A 59 -12.88 -7.27 7.91
N ASP A 60 -12.24 -6.31 8.55
CA ASP A 60 -10.90 -5.83 8.16
C ASP A 60 -9.85 -6.92 8.34
N GLN A 61 -9.92 -7.69 9.44
CA GLN A 61 -9.07 -8.86 9.68
C GLN A 61 -9.25 -9.94 8.61
N ARG A 62 -10.50 -10.35 8.32
CA ARG A 62 -10.80 -11.32 7.27
C ARG A 62 -10.31 -10.86 5.90
N LYS A 63 -10.48 -9.57 5.59
CA LYS A 63 -9.99 -8.98 4.35
C LYS A 63 -8.47 -9.02 4.28
N ALA A 64 -7.77 -8.67 5.37
CA ALA A 64 -6.32 -8.70 5.42
C ALA A 64 -5.77 -10.12 5.23
N GLN A 65 -6.38 -11.12 5.86
CA GLN A 65 -6.03 -12.54 5.68
C GLN A 65 -6.22 -12.97 4.22
N TYR A 66 -7.40 -12.68 3.64
CA TYR A 66 -7.68 -12.99 2.25
C TYR A 66 -6.71 -12.31 1.29
N ASP A 67 -6.42 -11.02 1.50
CA ASP A 67 -5.48 -10.25 0.69
C ASP A 67 -4.04 -10.76 0.81
N ASP A 68 -3.65 -11.37 1.93
CA ASP A 68 -2.33 -11.97 2.11
C ASP A 68 -2.22 -13.31 1.36
N GLU A 69 -3.22 -14.18 1.55
CA GLU A 69 -3.33 -15.48 0.88
C GLU A 69 -3.47 -15.35 -0.65
N HIS A 70 -4.18 -14.31 -1.12
CA HIS A 70 -4.56 -14.16 -2.53
C HIS A 70 -3.98 -12.88 -3.17
N ARG A 71 -2.88 -12.35 -2.61
CA ARG A 71 -2.26 -11.11 -3.10
C ARG A 71 -1.95 -11.15 -4.58
N GLY A 72 -1.43 -12.29 -5.06
CA GLY A 72 -1.09 -12.53 -6.46
C GLY A 72 -2.31 -12.45 -7.38
N ALA A 73 -3.28 -13.33 -7.13
CA ALA A 73 -4.55 -13.43 -7.87
C ALA A 73 -5.34 -12.11 -7.88
N SER A 74 -5.44 -11.44 -6.74
CA SER A 74 -6.17 -10.17 -6.60
C SER A 74 -5.55 -9.06 -7.45
N ARG A 75 -4.21 -8.96 -7.47
CA ARG A 75 -3.49 -7.95 -8.26
C ARG A 75 -3.55 -8.24 -9.75
N ALA A 76 -3.36 -9.49 -10.17
CA ALA A 76 -3.52 -9.91 -11.56
C ALA A 76 -4.94 -9.62 -12.08
N SER A 77 -5.96 -10.05 -11.33
CA SER A 77 -7.37 -9.80 -11.65
C SER A 77 -7.70 -8.31 -11.73
N SER A 78 -7.13 -7.50 -10.83
CA SER A 78 -7.33 -6.04 -10.85
C SER A 78 -6.71 -5.38 -12.09
N ALA A 79 -5.53 -5.84 -12.52
CA ALA A 79 -4.89 -5.36 -13.74
C ALA A 79 -5.67 -5.78 -15.00
N ALA A 80 -6.14 -7.02 -15.05
CA ALA A 80 -6.99 -7.53 -16.13
C ALA A 80 -8.32 -6.77 -16.22
N ARG A 81 -9.02 -6.57 -15.09
CA ARG A 81 -10.25 -5.77 -15.04
C ARG A 81 -10.01 -4.34 -15.54
N ARG A 82 -8.90 -3.72 -15.14
CA ARG A 82 -8.55 -2.38 -15.60
C ARG A 82 -8.41 -2.28 -17.11
N LEU A 83 -7.88 -3.31 -17.78
CA LEU A 83 -7.85 -3.34 -19.25
C LEU A 83 -9.26 -3.37 -19.83
N LYS A 84 -10.14 -4.20 -19.29
CA LYS A 84 -11.55 -4.25 -19.68
C LYS A 84 -12.26 -2.90 -19.51
N ASP A 85 -12.06 -2.23 -18.37
CA ASP A 85 -12.63 -0.90 -18.10
C ASP A 85 -12.11 0.16 -19.08
N LEU A 86 -10.91 -0.03 -19.62
CA LEU A 86 -10.31 0.81 -20.65
C LEU A 86 -10.70 0.42 -22.08
N GLY A 87 -11.59 -0.58 -22.25
CA GLY A 87 -11.97 -1.12 -23.56
C GLY A 87 -10.84 -1.84 -24.28
N ARG A 88 -9.86 -2.38 -23.55
CA ARG A 88 -8.68 -3.06 -24.10
C ARG A 88 -8.80 -4.57 -23.88
N PRO A 89 -8.65 -5.38 -24.94
CA PRO A 89 -8.70 -6.83 -24.80
C PRO A 89 -7.46 -7.35 -24.07
N LEU A 90 -7.63 -8.46 -23.36
CA LEU A 90 -6.51 -9.27 -22.93
C LEU A 90 -5.93 -10.02 -24.14
N PRO A 91 -4.63 -10.35 -24.12
CA PRO A 91 -4.03 -11.24 -25.11
C PRO A 91 -4.79 -12.57 -25.21
N ALA A 92 -4.87 -13.15 -26.41
CA ALA A 92 -5.57 -14.42 -26.63
C ALA A 92 -5.00 -15.58 -25.79
N TRP A 93 -3.72 -15.48 -25.41
CA TRP A 93 -3.01 -16.47 -24.58
C TRP A 93 -2.96 -16.08 -23.09
N TYR A 94 -3.70 -15.05 -22.65
CA TYR A 94 -3.72 -14.64 -21.25
C TYR A 94 -4.05 -15.80 -20.31
N ASP A 95 -5.03 -16.62 -20.66
CA ASP A 95 -5.44 -17.75 -19.81
C ASP A 95 -4.32 -18.79 -19.63
N SER A 96 -3.43 -18.95 -20.60
CA SER A 96 -2.26 -19.83 -20.46
C SER A 96 -1.13 -19.23 -19.63
N GLU A 97 -1.06 -17.90 -19.50
CA GLU A 97 -0.05 -17.20 -18.66
C GLU A 97 -0.60 -16.82 -17.27
N ARG A 98 -1.91 -16.95 -17.04
CA ARG A 98 -2.59 -16.38 -15.86
C ARG A 98 -1.94 -16.84 -14.56
N ASP A 99 -1.76 -18.14 -14.39
CA ASP A 99 -1.21 -18.70 -13.14
C ASP A 99 0.24 -18.22 -12.89
N GLN A 100 1.03 -18.05 -13.95
CA GLN A 100 2.39 -17.52 -13.87
C GLN A 100 2.40 -16.03 -13.52
N ILE A 101 1.45 -15.25 -14.05
CA ILE A 101 1.27 -13.85 -13.72
C ILE A 101 0.87 -13.70 -12.25
N GLU A 102 -0.06 -14.53 -11.75
CA GLU A 102 -0.48 -14.54 -10.35
C GLU A 102 0.69 -14.87 -9.42
N GLU A 103 1.46 -15.90 -9.77
CA GLU A 103 2.67 -16.27 -9.03
C GLU A 103 3.72 -15.15 -9.03
N PHE A 104 3.90 -14.44 -10.16
CA PHE A 104 4.77 -13.27 -10.24
C PHE A 104 4.31 -12.14 -9.31
N TYR A 105 3.02 -11.85 -9.24
CA TYR A 105 2.50 -10.87 -8.27
C TYR A 105 2.68 -11.32 -6.81
N ALA A 106 2.54 -12.63 -6.54
CA ALA A 106 2.70 -13.18 -5.21
C ALA A 106 4.16 -13.12 -4.73
N LYS A 107 5.12 -13.36 -5.62
CA LYS A 107 6.57 -13.34 -5.35
C LYS A 107 7.19 -11.94 -5.32
N CYS A 108 6.39 -10.88 -5.47
CA CYS A 108 6.88 -9.51 -5.44
C CYS A 108 7.57 -9.20 -4.08
N PRO A 109 8.88 -8.89 -4.07
CA PRO A 109 9.61 -8.68 -2.83
C PRO A 109 9.17 -7.40 -2.12
N GLU A 110 9.39 -7.34 -0.80
CA GLU A 110 9.05 -6.17 0.00
C GLU A 110 9.81 -4.92 -0.48
N GLY A 111 9.11 -3.78 -0.55
CA GLY A 111 9.67 -2.52 -1.07
C GLY A 111 9.67 -2.40 -2.60
N PHE A 112 9.22 -3.44 -3.31
CA PHE A 112 9.00 -3.44 -4.76
C PHE A 112 7.50 -3.47 -5.07
N ASP A 113 7.18 -2.96 -6.25
CA ASP A 113 5.89 -3.13 -6.90
C ASP A 113 6.08 -3.90 -8.20
N VAL A 114 5.05 -4.63 -8.60
CA VAL A 114 4.94 -5.12 -9.98
C VAL A 114 4.46 -3.98 -10.87
N ASP A 115 5.29 -3.60 -11.82
CA ASP A 115 5.02 -2.57 -12.82
C ASP A 115 4.92 -3.18 -14.22
N HIS A 116 4.23 -2.49 -15.11
CA HIS A 116 4.23 -2.79 -16.53
C HIS A 116 5.34 -1.98 -17.21
N SER A 117 6.38 -2.64 -17.71
CA SER A 117 7.52 -2.02 -18.40
C SER A 117 7.03 -1.06 -19.49
N THR A 118 6.14 -1.53 -20.36
CA THR A 118 5.30 -0.68 -21.22
C THR A 118 3.94 -0.44 -20.55
N PRO A 119 3.53 0.83 -20.33
CA PRO A 119 2.31 1.13 -19.57
C PRO A 119 1.06 0.65 -20.30
N LEU A 120 0.10 0.08 -19.57
CA LEU A 120 -1.21 -0.35 -20.11
C LEU A 120 -2.03 0.83 -20.69
N GLN A 121 -1.80 2.05 -20.18
CA GLN A 121 -2.47 3.27 -20.61
C GLN A 121 -1.45 4.42 -20.67
N GLY A 122 -0.46 4.28 -21.55
CA GLY A 122 0.45 5.35 -21.89
C GLY A 122 -0.22 6.40 -22.80
N LYS A 123 0.42 7.56 -22.93
CA LYS A 123 -0.03 8.61 -23.88
C LYS A 123 0.25 8.24 -25.33
N THR A 124 1.37 7.56 -25.57
CA THR A 124 1.91 7.27 -26.92
C THR A 124 1.92 5.78 -27.24
N VAL A 125 1.85 4.91 -26.22
CA VAL A 125 1.90 3.45 -26.38
C VAL A 125 0.96 2.78 -25.40
N CYS A 126 0.62 1.53 -25.69
CA CYS A 126 -0.09 0.66 -24.77
C CYS A 126 0.52 -0.74 -24.74
N GLY A 127 0.97 -1.14 -23.56
CA GLY A 127 1.46 -2.50 -23.32
C GLY A 127 0.32 -3.49 -23.11
N LEU A 128 0.64 -4.77 -23.22
CA LEU A 128 -0.24 -5.89 -22.91
C LEU A 128 -0.08 -6.30 -21.43
N HIS A 129 -1.10 -6.95 -20.87
CA HIS A 129 -0.96 -7.60 -19.58
C HIS A 129 -0.49 -9.04 -19.78
N THR A 130 0.82 -9.19 -19.95
CA THR A 130 1.52 -10.47 -20.14
C THR A 130 2.70 -10.55 -19.18
N LEU A 131 3.17 -11.77 -18.90
CA LEU A 131 4.34 -11.97 -18.05
C LEU A 131 5.57 -11.20 -18.56
N GLY A 132 5.81 -11.21 -19.88
CA GLY A 132 6.93 -10.50 -20.51
C GLY A 132 6.85 -8.96 -20.46
N ASN A 133 5.72 -8.38 -20.02
CA ASN A 133 5.60 -6.95 -19.77
C ASN A 133 5.59 -6.59 -18.28
N LEU A 134 5.63 -7.57 -17.37
CA LEU A 134 5.71 -7.34 -15.93
C LEU A 134 7.16 -7.30 -15.46
N ALA A 135 7.46 -6.40 -14.53
CA ALA A 135 8.77 -6.30 -13.89
C ALA A 135 8.63 -5.84 -12.44
N TYR A 136 9.54 -6.28 -11.57
CA TYR A 136 9.67 -5.69 -10.24
C TYR A 136 10.40 -4.36 -10.33
N LEU A 137 9.81 -3.32 -9.76
CA LEU A 137 10.38 -1.99 -9.71
C LEU A 137 10.27 -1.47 -8.27
N PRO A 138 11.32 -0.88 -7.67
CA PRO A 138 11.19 -0.33 -6.33
C PRO A 138 10.04 0.69 -6.29
N ALA A 139 9.19 0.61 -5.27
CA ALA A 139 7.91 1.34 -5.24
C ALA A 139 8.07 2.87 -5.46
N LYS A 140 9.17 3.43 -4.96
CA LYS A 140 9.55 4.84 -5.18
C LYS A 140 9.77 5.17 -6.66
N PHE A 141 10.43 4.29 -7.41
CA PHE A 141 10.64 4.47 -8.84
C PHE A 141 9.37 4.20 -9.62
N ASN A 142 8.55 3.22 -9.22
CA ASN A 142 7.25 2.96 -9.83
C ASN A 142 6.32 4.19 -9.75
N THR A 143 6.23 4.79 -8.56
CA THR A 143 5.48 6.05 -8.34
C THR A 143 6.00 7.18 -9.24
N ARG A 144 7.32 7.29 -9.38
CA ARG A 144 7.96 8.29 -10.26
C ARG A 144 7.83 7.97 -11.74
N LYS A 145 7.65 6.72 -12.14
CA LYS A 145 7.41 6.34 -13.54
C LYS A 145 5.95 6.61 -13.92
N GLY A 146 5.02 6.12 -13.12
CA GLY A 146 3.59 6.18 -13.41
C GLY A 146 3.28 5.58 -14.79
N ARG A 147 2.52 6.32 -15.60
CA ARG A 147 2.09 5.89 -16.95
C ARG A 147 3.03 6.32 -18.07
N ARG A 148 4.22 6.84 -17.74
CA ARG A 148 5.17 7.32 -18.74
C ARG A 148 5.88 6.14 -19.41
N PHE A 149 6.07 6.28 -20.71
CA PHE A 149 6.93 5.43 -21.51
C PHE A 149 8.12 6.24 -22.00
N PHE A 150 9.32 5.77 -21.70
CA PHE A 150 10.58 6.35 -22.11
C PHE A 150 11.18 5.44 -23.18
N PRO A 151 11.04 5.76 -24.47
CA PRO A 151 11.48 4.89 -25.56
C PRO A 151 12.99 4.68 -25.58
N GLN A 152 13.77 5.51 -24.89
CA GLN A 152 15.21 5.33 -24.72
C GLN A 152 15.57 4.41 -23.54
N SER A 153 14.61 4.10 -22.66
CA SER A 153 14.83 3.25 -21.48
C SER A 153 14.76 1.79 -21.88
N ARG A 154 15.90 1.09 -21.84
CA ARG A 154 15.99 -0.34 -22.20
C ARG A 154 15.05 -1.21 -21.35
N THR A 155 14.91 -0.89 -20.07
CA THR A 155 14.04 -1.60 -19.11
C THR A 155 12.54 -1.45 -19.38
N GLN A 156 12.13 -0.47 -20.20
CA GLN A 156 10.72 -0.29 -20.55
C GLN A 156 10.36 -0.89 -21.90
N LYS A 157 11.36 -1.30 -22.69
CA LYS A 157 11.15 -1.98 -23.96
C LYS A 157 10.82 -3.45 -23.68
N PRO A 158 9.81 -4.03 -24.35
CA PRO A 158 9.63 -5.47 -24.33
C PRO A 158 10.90 -6.14 -24.88
N LEU A 159 11.24 -7.29 -24.29
CA LEU A 159 12.32 -8.18 -24.72
C LEU A 159 12.00 -8.76 -26.10
N ASN A 160 12.18 -7.98 -27.17
CA ASN A 160 12.24 -8.35 -28.60
C ASN A 160 12.36 -7.07 -29.44
N HIS A 161 13.41 -6.28 -29.20
CA HIS A 161 13.61 -4.99 -29.87
C HIS A 161 14.44 -5.11 -31.16
N PHE A 162 14.08 -6.06 -32.04
CA PHE A 162 14.39 -5.95 -33.46
C PHE A 162 13.12 -5.55 -34.22
N PRO A 163 13.18 -4.65 -35.22
CA PRO A 163 12.06 -4.40 -36.11
C PRO A 163 11.59 -5.74 -36.71
N GLY A 164 10.32 -6.10 -36.47
CA GLY A 164 9.74 -7.38 -36.91
C GLY A 164 9.62 -8.47 -35.83
N GLY A 165 9.98 -8.20 -34.57
CA GLY A 165 9.78 -9.17 -33.48
C GLY A 165 10.81 -10.30 -33.41
N ALA A 166 11.94 -10.16 -34.11
CA ALA A 166 13.05 -11.10 -34.00
C ALA A 166 13.79 -10.95 -32.66
N TYR A 167 14.29 -12.08 -32.16
CA TYR A 167 15.21 -12.20 -31.02
C TYR A 167 16.37 -11.20 -31.15
N ASP A 168 16.71 -10.46 -30.09
CA ASP A 168 17.85 -9.54 -30.08
C ASP A 168 19.17 -10.35 -30.05
N PRO A 169 19.93 -10.42 -31.15
CA PRO A 169 21.19 -11.17 -31.20
C PRO A 169 22.30 -10.53 -30.37
N LEU A 170 22.06 -9.34 -29.80
CA LEU A 170 22.98 -8.60 -28.93
C LEU A 170 22.40 -8.42 -27.52
N ALA A 171 21.65 -9.42 -27.03
CA ALA A 171 21.32 -9.52 -25.62
C ALA A 171 22.64 -9.47 -24.81
N SER A 172 22.85 -8.39 -24.07
CA SER A 172 24.04 -8.22 -23.25
C SER A 172 24.00 -9.24 -22.10
N GLU A 173 25.16 -9.51 -21.50
CA GLU A 173 25.24 -10.41 -20.33
C GLU A 173 24.23 -10.00 -19.24
N TYR A 174 24.05 -8.69 -19.04
CA TYR A 174 23.03 -8.13 -18.16
C TYR A 174 21.60 -8.50 -18.60
N ASP A 175 21.26 -8.40 -19.89
CA ASP A 175 19.91 -8.75 -20.37
C ASP A 175 19.63 -10.25 -20.17
N LEU A 176 20.61 -11.13 -20.42
CA LEU A 176 20.47 -12.57 -20.16
C LEU A 176 20.25 -12.88 -18.68
N LYS A 177 20.96 -12.17 -17.80
CA LYS A 177 20.84 -12.29 -16.34
C LYS A 177 19.54 -11.72 -15.77
N VAL A 178 18.95 -10.73 -16.45
CA VAL A 178 17.60 -10.19 -16.19
C VAL A 178 16.52 -11.17 -16.67
N ILE A 179 16.67 -11.75 -17.87
CA ILE A 179 15.76 -12.75 -18.45
C ILE A 179 15.68 -14.00 -17.57
N GLN A 180 16.81 -14.45 -17.02
CA GLN A 180 16.86 -15.60 -16.13
C GLN A 180 16.36 -15.30 -14.70
N GLY A 181 15.96 -14.06 -14.40
CA GLY A 181 15.37 -13.67 -13.12
C GLY A 181 16.33 -13.66 -11.93
N LEU A 182 17.63 -13.90 -12.14
CA LEU A 182 18.60 -14.12 -11.05
C LEU A 182 19.29 -12.82 -10.61
N GLU A 183 19.82 -12.00 -11.52
CA GLU A 183 20.66 -10.86 -11.08
C GLU A 183 19.90 -9.64 -10.59
N ILE A 184 18.70 -9.33 -11.12
CA ILE A 184 17.97 -8.13 -10.65
C ILE A 184 17.61 -8.30 -9.18
N VAL A 185 17.12 -9.48 -8.80
CA VAL A 185 16.74 -9.78 -7.43
C VAL A 185 17.98 -9.79 -6.54
N GLU A 186 19.07 -10.44 -6.96
CA GLU A 186 20.31 -10.47 -6.18
C GLU A 186 20.93 -9.07 -5.99
N LYS A 187 21.08 -8.27 -7.06
CA LYS A 187 21.62 -6.90 -6.94
C LYS A 187 20.68 -5.98 -6.19
N ALA A 188 19.36 -6.13 -6.34
CA ALA A 188 18.38 -5.37 -5.57
C ALA A 188 18.48 -5.67 -4.07
N ILE A 189 18.59 -6.96 -3.71
CA ILE A 189 18.82 -7.41 -2.33
C ILE A 189 20.14 -6.84 -1.82
N GLU A 190 21.22 -6.93 -2.60
CA GLU A 190 22.54 -6.46 -2.20
C GLU A 190 22.58 -4.93 -1.99
N ILE A 191 21.95 -4.16 -2.89
CA ILE A 191 21.82 -2.70 -2.77
C ILE A 191 20.98 -2.35 -1.54
N TRP A 192 19.88 -3.06 -1.31
CA TRP A 192 19.02 -2.83 -0.14
C TRP A 192 19.77 -3.14 1.17
N GLN A 193 20.48 -4.26 1.26
CA GLN A 193 21.33 -4.61 2.40
C GLN A 193 22.39 -3.52 2.67
N LYS A 194 23.08 -3.05 1.63
CA LYS A 194 24.05 -1.94 1.73
C LYS A 194 23.40 -0.67 2.27
N GLN A 195 22.17 -0.36 1.85
CA GLN A 195 21.42 0.79 2.36
C GLN A 195 21.02 0.63 3.83
N GLN A 196 20.63 -0.57 4.28
CA GLN A 196 20.33 -0.81 5.71
C GLN A 196 21.56 -0.63 6.59
N VAL A 197 22.72 -1.15 6.17
CA VAL A 197 23.99 -0.97 6.89
C VAL A 197 24.36 0.51 6.99
N GLN A 198 24.22 1.28 5.90
CA GLN A 198 24.50 2.71 5.93
C GLN A 198 23.52 3.48 6.82
N LYS A 199 22.24 3.09 6.84
CA LYS A 199 21.24 3.68 7.73
C LYS A 199 21.57 3.42 9.20
N ALA A 200 21.95 2.18 9.54
CA ALA A 200 22.38 1.78 10.88
C ALA A 200 23.62 2.57 11.36
N LYS A 201 24.61 2.77 10.48
CA LYS A 201 25.80 3.60 10.76
C LYS A 201 25.44 5.06 11.05
N ARG A 202 24.49 5.63 10.30
CA ARG A 202 24.02 7.02 10.49
C ARG A 202 23.21 7.19 11.78
N THR A 203 22.45 6.18 12.19
CA THR A 203 21.75 6.20 13.49
C THR A 203 22.72 6.06 14.66
N ALA A 204 23.73 5.20 14.55
CA ALA A 204 24.76 5.04 15.58
C ALA A 204 25.62 6.31 15.75
N SER A 205 26.02 6.96 14.66
CA SER A 205 26.78 8.23 14.74
C SER A 205 25.98 9.38 15.32
N ARG A 206 24.65 9.36 15.18
CA ARG A 206 23.74 10.36 15.76
C ARG A 206 23.51 10.14 17.25
N ALA A 207 23.50 8.88 17.72
CA ALA A 207 23.43 8.53 19.14
C ALA A 207 24.75 8.81 19.89
N GLY A 208 25.90 8.70 19.23
CA GLY A 208 27.20 9.05 19.82
C GLY A 208 27.42 10.55 20.03
N ARG A 209 26.72 11.42 19.29
CA ARG A 209 26.83 12.89 19.42
C ARG A 209 25.99 13.49 20.55
N SER A 210 25.04 12.75 21.13
CA SER A 210 24.15 13.27 22.18
C SER A 210 24.69 13.09 23.61
N ASN A 211 25.78 12.35 23.82
CA ASN A 211 26.35 12.10 25.15
C ASN A 211 27.49 13.03 25.56
N ASP A 212 27.90 13.98 24.72
CA ASP A 212 29.13 14.77 24.91
C ASP A 212 28.87 16.23 25.35
N ARG A 213 27.69 16.53 25.92
CA ARG A 213 27.30 17.91 26.33
C ARG A 213 26.92 18.07 27.80
N SER A 214 27.27 17.14 28.67
CA SER A 214 27.02 17.26 30.11
C SER A 214 28.24 16.87 30.93
N ASN A 215 29.32 17.65 30.85
CA ASN A 215 30.34 17.71 31.91
C ASN A 215 31.29 18.91 31.73
N GLU A 216 30.78 20.13 31.85
CA GLU A 216 31.62 21.28 32.20
C GLU A 216 31.04 21.91 33.47
N LEU A 217 31.63 21.54 34.61
CA LEU A 217 31.41 22.18 35.90
C LEU A 217 31.99 23.61 35.84
N PRO A 218 31.28 24.64 36.34
CA PRO A 218 31.83 25.98 36.39
C PRO A 218 32.95 26.05 37.43
N SER A 219 34.17 26.32 36.96
CA SER A 219 35.34 26.53 37.82
C SER A 219 35.15 27.77 38.69
N GLU A 220 35.31 27.58 39.99
CA GLU A 220 35.41 28.62 41.01
C GLU A 220 36.40 29.72 40.59
N LYS A 221 36.00 30.99 40.70
CA LYS A 221 36.92 32.13 40.76
C LYS A 221 36.85 32.74 42.15
N HIS A 222 37.89 32.46 42.93
CA HIS A 222 38.25 33.15 44.18
C HIS A 222 39.11 34.39 43.87
N GLY A 223 38.88 35.47 44.65
CA GLY A 223 39.82 36.57 44.98
C GLY A 223 40.19 37.51 43.82
N ILE A 224 40.08 38.84 43.95
CA ILE A 224 40.51 39.75 45.02
C ILE A 224 39.46 40.84 45.23
#